data_AF-A0A9P6J1H8-F1
#
_entry.id   AF-A0A9P6J1H8-F1
#
_cell.length_a   1.000
_cell.length_b   1.000
_cell.length_c   1.000
_cell.angle_alpha   90.00
_cell.angle_beta   90.00
_cell.angle_gamma   90.00
#
_symmetry.space_group_name_H-M   'P 1'
#
loop_
_entity.id
_entity.type
_entity.pdbx_description
1 polymer ?
#
loop_
_entity_poly.entity_id
_entity_poly.type
_entity_poly.pdbx_seq_one_letter_code
_entity_poly.pdbx_strand_id
1 'polypeptide(L)'
;MESNQEVQDVIKNLTNSISAASDPLTFQAVIEQHTRTTVESETSTEARTSEAATGPISVDTTHFDEQQQRDHEELRRLAEQHQQEIEQQQGSHEQQKQEPQETELVEPVQEHTSISATDNQDADHQQVLQHIANATAAAGATEAADAVSTLATVPIAESPPASTAKLVPGSDEWHRVRRDNHKEVERRRRETINAGINDLAKLIPNSEKNKGSILKQAVRYITSIQADIERLTNEANHMEAANAATRELEKALLDKALVEKSVAEGSCITLLAQHEQLKREYEDLKKKMDQLSDEHVSKKQRTE
;
A
#
# COMPACT_ATOMS: atom_id res chain seq x y z
N MET A 1 -38.81 36.98 15.33
CA MET A 1 -38.54 36.31 14.03
C MET A 1 -37.05 36.19 13.71
N GLU A 2 -36.17 36.78 14.51
CA GLU A 2 -34.76 37.06 14.23
C GLU A 2 -33.88 35.82 14.07
N SER A 3 -34.12 34.74 14.83
CA SER A 3 -33.29 33.52 14.82
C SER A 3 -33.12 32.87 13.43
N ASN A 4 -34.08 33.05 12.51
CA ASN A 4 -33.95 32.53 11.14
C ASN A 4 -33.00 33.37 10.27
N GLN A 5 -32.81 34.66 10.60
CA GLN A 5 -31.89 35.56 9.91
C GLN A 5 -30.43 35.21 10.24
N GLU A 6 -30.13 34.95 11.52
CA GLU A 6 -28.79 34.58 11.98
C GLU A 6 -28.30 33.29 11.29
N VAL A 7 -29.17 32.27 11.20
CA VAL A 7 -28.87 31.01 10.49
C VAL A 7 -28.62 31.27 8.99
N GLN A 8 -29.42 32.13 8.34
CA GLN A 8 -29.23 32.49 6.93
C GLN A 8 -27.90 33.24 6.70
N ASP A 9 -27.47 34.09 7.63
CA ASP A 9 -26.24 34.87 7.49
C ASP A 9 -24.99 34.04 7.84
N VAL A 10 -25.09 33.07 8.75
CA VAL A 10 -24.07 32.01 8.94
C VAL A 10 -23.91 31.18 7.67
N ILE A 11 -25.00 30.72 7.05
CA ILE A 11 -24.96 29.94 5.80
C ILE A 11 -24.31 30.76 4.68
N LYS A 12 -24.67 32.04 4.50
CA LYS A 12 -24.03 32.92 3.49
C LYS A 12 -22.53 33.10 3.74
N ASN A 13 -22.10 33.32 4.98
CA ASN A 13 -20.68 33.43 5.30
C ASN A 13 -19.92 32.13 5.00
N LEU A 14 -20.52 30.97 5.27
CA LEU A 14 -19.94 29.68 4.90
C LEU A 14 -19.83 29.51 3.38
N THR A 15 -20.90 29.82 2.62
CA THR A 15 -20.89 29.78 1.14
C THR A 15 -19.85 30.73 0.55
N ASN A 16 -19.75 31.97 1.05
CA ASN A 16 -18.76 32.94 0.59
C ASN A 16 -17.32 32.47 0.87
N SER A 17 -17.08 31.86 2.03
CA SER A 17 -15.77 31.31 2.40
C SER A 17 -15.37 30.14 1.50
N ILE A 18 -16.32 29.27 1.16
CA ILE A 18 -16.12 28.14 0.24
C ILE A 18 -15.87 28.64 -1.20
N SER A 19 -16.56 29.69 -1.66
CA SER A 19 -16.25 30.31 -2.95
C SER A 19 -14.85 30.94 -2.99
N ALA A 20 -14.42 31.63 -1.93
CA ALA A 20 -13.09 32.22 -1.82
C ALA A 20 -11.96 31.16 -1.77
N ALA A 21 -12.26 29.94 -1.34
CA ALA A 21 -11.33 28.80 -1.31
C ALA A 21 -11.15 28.09 -2.66
N SER A 22 -11.82 28.55 -3.74
CA SER A 22 -11.71 27.94 -5.08
C SER A 22 -10.45 28.34 -5.87
N ASP A 23 -9.72 29.37 -5.43
CA ASP A 23 -8.41 29.74 -5.99
C ASP A 23 -7.27 28.97 -5.28
N PRO A 24 -6.47 28.14 -5.99
CA PRO A 24 -5.47 27.27 -5.37
C PRO A 24 -4.28 28.01 -4.72
N LEU A 25 -4.09 29.29 -5.06
CA LEU A 25 -3.05 30.15 -4.45
C LEU A 25 -3.42 30.57 -3.02
N THR A 26 -4.71 30.66 -2.69
CA THR A 26 -5.17 31.15 -1.38
C THR A 26 -5.05 30.06 -0.31
N PHE A 27 -5.31 28.80 -0.68
CA PHE A 27 -5.27 27.66 0.25
C PHE A 27 -3.85 27.41 0.81
N GLN A 28 -2.83 27.56 -0.05
CA GLN A 28 -1.42 27.48 0.35
C GLN A 28 -1.07 28.53 1.42
N ALA A 29 -1.51 29.78 1.24
CA ALA A 29 -1.24 30.87 2.19
C ALA A 29 -1.91 30.66 3.57
N VAL A 30 -3.09 30.01 3.61
CA VAL A 30 -3.77 29.65 4.87
C VAL A 30 -3.00 28.56 5.63
N ILE A 31 -2.46 27.56 4.92
CA ILE A 31 -1.61 26.51 5.51
C ILE A 31 -0.30 27.10 6.04
N GLU A 32 0.33 28.03 5.30
CA GLU A 32 1.55 28.72 5.74
C GLU A 32 1.33 29.64 6.95
N GLN A 33 0.13 30.20 7.15
CA GLN A 33 -0.19 30.90 8.39
C GLN A 33 -0.39 29.93 9.56
N HIS A 34 -1.17 28.87 9.39
CA HIS A 34 -1.46 27.92 10.48
C HIS A 34 -0.21 27.17 10.98
N THR A 35 0.67 26.76 10.07
CA THR A 35 1.94 26.08 10.41
C THR A 35 2.95 26.99 11.11
N ARG A 36 2.85 28.32 10.96
CA ARG A 36 3.70 29.27 11.66
C ARG A 36 3.33 29.42 13.14
N THR A 37 2.04 29.42 13.46
CA THR A 37 1.53 29.58 14.82
C THR A 37 1.90 28.44 15.78
N THR A 38 2.10 27.22 15.30
CA THR A 38 2.47 26.06 16.15
C THR A 38 3.96 25.99 16.49
N VAL A 39 4.84 26.60 15.69
CA VAL A 39 6.30 26.53 15.89
C VAL A 39 6.79 27.55 16.95
N GLU A 40 6.08 28.66 17.12
CA GLU A 40 6.43 29.69 18.11
C GLU A 40 6.04 29.31 19.56
N SER A 41 5.31 28.20 19.78
CA SER A 41 4.92 27.71 21.12
C SER A 41 5.86 26.71 21.78
N GLU A 42 6.80 26.09 21.06
CA GLU A 42 7.58 24.93 21.57
C GLU A 42 9.04 25.23 21.95
N THR A 43 9.46 26.51 21.99
CA THR A 43 10.89 26.89 22.15
C THR A 43 11.17 27.80 23.36
N SER A 44 10.40 27.69 24.46
CA SER A 44 10.62 28.53 25.67
C SER A 44 10.22 27.89 27.02
N THR A 45 10.64 26.64 27.27
CA THR A 45 10.53 26.00 28.60
C THR A 45 11.80 25.26 29.06
N GLU A 46 12.99 25.75 28.67
CA GLU A 46 14.25 25.38 29.33
C GLU A 46 14.93 26.58 30.02
N ALA A 47 15.77 26.28 31.02
CA ALA A 47 16.58 27.22 31.79
C ALA A 47 15.83 28.29 32.63
N ARG A 48 15.26 27.88 33.78
CA ARG A 48 15.29 28.69 35.02
C ARG A 48 15.11 27.88 36.31
N THR A 49 16.24 27.54 36.94
CA THR A 49 16.31 26.93 38.27
C THR A 49 16.80 27.95 39.31
N SER A 50 15.90 28.46 40.15
CA SER A 50 16.26 29.11 41.43
C SER A 50 15.05 29.33 42.34
N GLU A 51 15.18 28.88 43.59
CA GLU A 51 14.59 29.40 44.84
C GLU A 51 13.11 29.84 44.87
N ALA A 52 12.24 28.93 45.34
CA ALA A 52 11.13 29.28 46.25
C ALA A 52 10.80 28.06 47.14
N ALA A 53 10.63 28.27 48.45
CA ALA A 53 10.40 27.18 49.41
C ALA A 53 8.92 27.06 49.79
N THR A 54 8.34 25.88 49.59
CA THR A 54 7.09 25.44 50.24
C THR A 54 7.14 23.94 50.52
N GLY A 55 6.43 23.48 51.56
CA GLY A 55 6.62 22.15 52.14
C GLY A 55 6.13 20.96 51.30
N PRO A 56 6.54 19.72 51.65
CA PRO A 56 6.22 18.53 50.88
C PRO A 56 4.76 18.09 51.06
N ILE A 57 4.07 17.89 49.94
CA ILE A 57 2.87 17.05 49.87
C ILE A 57 3.30 15.76 49.15
N SER A 58 3.55 14.70 49.92
CA SER A 58 3.82 13.38 49.34
C SER A 58 2.55 12.85 48.69
N VAL A 59 2.56 12.76 47.37
CA VAL A 59 1.58 12.02 46.57
C VAL A 59 2.34 10.90 45.87
N ASP A 60 1.72 9.72 45.76
CA ASP A 60 2.36 8.44 45.44
C ASP A 60 2.81 8.33 43.97
N THR A 61 3.93 8.98 43.63
CA THR A 61 4.52 8.95 42.29
C THR A 61 5.16 7.59 41.97
N THR A 62 5.71 6.93 43.00
CA THR A 62 6.43 5.65 42.91
C THR A 62 5.62 4.54 42.25
N HIS A 63 4.33 4.39 42.58
CA HIS A 63 3.50 3.34 42.00
C HIS A 63 3.24 3.53 40.49
N PHE A 64 3.22 4.76 39.98
CA PHE A 64 2.98 5.01 38.56
C PHE A 64 4.22 4.68 37.72
N ASP A 65 5.40 5.09 38.18
CA ASP A 65 6.67 4.80 37.49
C ASP A 65 6.99 3.30 37.52
N GLU A 66 6.72 2.60 38.63
CA GLU A 66 6.84 1.13 38.70
C GLU A 66 5.85 0.39 37.78
N GLN A 67 4.65 0.95 37.55
CA GLN A 67 3.69 0.35 36.61
C GLN A 67 4.19 0.53 35.17
N GLN A 68 4.56 1.75 34.78
CA GLN A 68 5.15 2.04 33.47
C GLN A 68 6.36 1.15 33.14
N GLN A 69 7.24 0.92 34.12
CA GLN A 69 8.40 0.02 33.95
C GLN A 69 7.98 -1.44 33.77
N ARG A 70 7.00 -1.94 34.55
CA ARG A 70 6.48 -3.30 34.40
C ARG A 70 5.78 -3.52 33.05
N ASP A 71 4.95 -2.58 32.62
CA ASP A 71 4.26 -2.61 31.33
C ASP A 71 5.28 -2.61 30.16
N HIS A 72 6.38 -1.85 30.29
CA HIS A 72 7.45 -1.80 29.29
C HIS A 72 8.32 -3.07 29.27
N GLU A 73 8.60 -3.69 30.42
CA GLU A 73 9.27 -5.00 30.48
C GLU A 73 8.39 -6.14 29.91
N GLU A 74 7.09 -6.10 30.16
CA GLU A 74 6.13 -7.08 29.61
C GLU A 74 6.04 -6.97 28.09
N LEU A 75 5.96 -5.75 27.54
CA LEU A 75 6.02 -5.50 26.09
C LEU A 75 7.31 -6.06 25.45
N ARG A 76 8.46 -5.88 26.14
CA ARG A 76 9.76 -6.39 25.67
C ARG A 76 9.79 -7.92 25.63
N ARG A 77 9.28 -8.59 26.68
CA ARG A 77 9.18 -10.06 26.70
C ARG A 77 8.26 -10.60 25.62
N LEU A 78 7.14 -9.92 25.34
CA LEU A 78 6.20 -10.33 24.30
C LEU A 78 6.85 -10.26 22.90
N ALA A 79 7.66 -9.21 22.64
CA ALA A 79 8.45 -9.08 21.42
C ALA A 79 9.53 -10.16 21.31
N GLU A 80 10.24 -10.47 22.40
CA GLU A 80 11.23 -11.55 22.45
C GLU A 80 10.61 -12.95 22.22
N GLN A 81 9.42 -13.22 22.76
CA GLN A 81 8.68 -14.45 22.47
C GLN A 81 8.27 -14.55 21.01
N HIS A 82 7.69 -13.49 20.44
CA HIS A 82 7.25 -13.49 19.03
C HIS A 82 8.43 -13.69 18.06
N GLN A 83 9.61 -13.12 18.36
CA GLN A 83 10.84 -13.37 17.60
C GLN A 83 11.24 -14.85 17.66
N GLN A 84 11.16 -15.51 18.83
CA GLN A 84 11.46 -16.94 18.97
C GLN A 84 10.43 -17.84 18.25
N GLU A 85 9.15 -17.44 18.20
CA GLU A 85 8.11 -18.15 17.43
C GLU A 85 8.33 -18.04 15.92
N ILE A 86 8.84 -16.90 15.42
CA ILE A 86 9.25 -16.72 14.02
C ILE A 86 10.45 -17.62 13.69
N GLU A 87 11.45 -17.67 14.57
CA GLU A 87 12.65 -18.51 14.37
C GLU A 87 12.32 -20.01 14.40
N GLN A 88 11.40 -20.47 15.26
CA GLN A 88 10.92 -21.86 15.26
C GLN A 88 10.12 -22.20 13.98
N GLN A 89 9.30 -21.28 13.47
CA GLN A 89 8.58 -21.48 12.21
C GLN A 89 9.54 -21.55 11.00
N GLN A 90 10.60 -20.73 10.98
CA GLN A 90 11.61 -20.80 9.92
C GLN A 90 12.44 -22.10 10.01
N GLY A 91 12.91 -22.49 11.20
CA GLY A 91 13.70 -23.71 11.39
C GLY A 91 12.95 -25.01 11.05
N SER A 92 11.64 -25.05 11.30
CA SER A 92 10.80 -26.21 10.91
C SER A 92 10.51 -26.24 9.40
N HIS A 93 10.46 -25.08 8.72
CA HIS A 93 10.38 -25.02 7.26
C HIS A 93 11.66 -25.49 6.57
N GLU A 94 12.83 -25.20 7.16
CA GLU A 94 14.14 -25.65 6.66
C GLU A 94 14.26 -27.19 6.70
N GLN A 95 13.80 -27.83 7.78
CA GLN A 95 13.85 -29.29 7.95
C GLN A 95 12.88 -30.05 7.05
N GLN A 96 11.71 -29.50 6.71
CA GLN A 96 10.75 -30.16 5.82
C GLN A 96 11.21 -30.19 4.34
N LYS A 97 12.37 -29.59 4.02
CA LYS A 97 12.96 -29.56 2.68
C LYS A 97 14.01 -30.65 2.42
N GLN A 98 14.21 -31.58 3.37
CA GLN A 98 15.16 -32.70 3.26
C GLN A 98 14.49 -34.09 3.35
N GLU A 99 13.39 -34.29 2.61
CA GLU A 99 12.78 -35.62 2.43
C GLU A 99 12.94 -36.07 0.95
N PRO A 100 13.70 -37.14 0.66
CA PRO A 100 13.89 -37.63 -0.70
C PRO A 100 12.69 -38.46 -1.17
N GLN A 101 11.99 -38.01 -2.21
CA GLN A 101 10.93 -38.79 -2.83
C GLN A 101 11.52 -39.96 -3.65
N GLU A 102 11.48 -41.17 -3.11
CA GLU A 102 11.60 -42.38 -3.90
C GLU A 102 10.42 -42.47 -4.87
N THR A 103 10.71 -42.52 -6.18
CA THR A 103 9.70 -42.77 -7.22
C THR A 103 10.11 -44.01 -8.00
N GLU A 104 9.41 -45.12 -7.76
CA GLU A 104 9.68 -46.41 -8.38
C GLU A 104 9.35 -46.39 -9.89
N LEU A 105 10.37 -46.50 -10.75
CA LEU A 105 10.21 -46.78 -12.17
C LEU A 105 11.13 -47.93 -12.58
N VAL A 106 10.50 -49.01 -13.06
CA VAL A 106 11.17 -50.27 -13.43
C VAL A 106 11.90 -50.10 -14.76
N GLU A 107 13.23 -50.13 -14.70
CA GLU A 107 14.09 -50.35 -15.87
C GLU A 107 14.03 -51.82 -16.32
N PRO A 108 14.50 -52.15 -17.54
CA PRO A 108 15.61 -53.11 -17.52
C PRO A 108 16.74 -52.90 -18.56
N VAL A 109 17.97 -52.74 -18.03
CA VAL A 109 19.11 -53.66 -18.27
C VAL A 109 19.87 -53.54 -19.61
N GLN A 110 20.91 -52.69 -19.64
CA GLN A 110 22.36 -53.08 -19.67
C GLN A 110 23.25 -51.82 -19.79
N GLU A 111 24.08 -51.41 -18.81
CA GLU A 111 25.35 -52.00 -18.30
C GLU A 111 26.49 -51.94 -19.38
N HIS A 112 27.75 -51.54 -19.15
CA HIS A 112 28.61 -51.53 -17.94
C HIS A 112 29.79 -50.48 -18.03
N THR A 113 30.36 -50.05 -16.89
CA THR A 113 31.68 -49.34 -16.66
C THR A 113 31.94 -47.95 -17.31
N SER A 114 32.28 -46.86 -16.59
CA SER A 114 33.52 -46.50 -15.83
C SER A 114 34.74 -46.19 -16.74
N ILE A 115 35.64 -45.20 -16.51
CA ILE A 115 36.05 -44.43 -15.30
C ILE A 115 36.65 -43.03 -15.67
N SER A 116 36.57 -42.07 -14.72
CA SER A 116 37.49 -40.92 -14.47
C SER A 116 37.78 -39.84 -15.54
N ALA A 117 38.09 -38.64 -15.02
CA ALA A 117 38.35 -37.41 -15.79
C ALA A 117 39.77 -37.31 -16.39
N THR A 118 39.93 -36.49 -17.42
CA THR A 118 41.18 -35.77 -17.73
C THR A 118 40.92 -34.53 -18.61
N ASP A 119 41.98 -33.74 -18.81
CA ASP A 119 42.04 -32.43 -19.49
C ASP A 119 41.99 -32.52 -21.05
N ASN A 120 41.89 -31.36 -21.71
CA ASN A 120 42.09 -31.05 -23.16
C ASN A 120 40.94 -31.12 -24.21
N GLN A 121 40.82 -29.98 -24.92
CA GLN A 121 40.71 -29.79 -26.40
C GLN A 121 39.37 -29.86 -27.18
N ASP A 122 38.91 -28.67 -27.59
CA ASP A 122 38.78 -28.21 -29.00
C ASP A 122 37.79 -28.91 -29.98
N ALA A 123 36.91 -29.80 -29.52
CA ALA A 123 36.04 -30.60 -30.43
C ALA A 123 34.67 -29.97 -30.81
N ASP A 124 34.04 -29.17 -29.94
CA ASP A 124 32.58 -28.91 -30.02
C ASP A 124 32.11 -28.00 -31.18
N HIS A 125 33.00 -27.24 -31.82
CA HIS A 125 32.58 -26.21 -32.77
C HIS A 125 31.97 -26.73 -34.08
N GLN A 126 32.05 -28.04 -34.36
CA GLN A 126 31.63 -28.62 -35.65
C GLN A 126 30.22 -29.23 -35.64
N GLN A 127 29.64 -29.62 -34.50
CA GLN A 127 28.31 -30.28 -34.49
C GLN A 127 27.13 -29.29 -34.60
N VAL A 128 27.25 -28.10 -34.02
CA VAL A 128 26.15 -27.10 -33.98
C VAL A 128 25.70 -26.67 -35.39
N LEU A 129 26.60 -26.63 -36.37
CA LEU A 129 26.29 -26.23 -37.75
C LEU A 129 25.43 -27.26 -38.51
N GLN A 130 25.46 -28.54 -38.12
CA GLN A 130 24.76 -29.60 -38.84
C GLN A 130 23.25 -29.59 -38.59
N HIS A 131 22.81 -29.21 -37.39
CA HIS A 131 21.39 -29.23 -37.01
C HIS A 131 20.56 -28.12 -37.68
N ILE A 132 21.15 -26.94 -37.90
CA ILE A 132 20.44 -25.80 -38.52
C ILE A 132 20.09 -26.09 -39.99
N ALA A 133 20.94 -26.84 -40.71
CA ALA A 133 20.72 -27.17 -42.11
C ALA A 133 19.46 -28.02 -42.35
N ASN A 134 19.20 -29.00 -41.47
CA ASN A 134 18.10 -29.96 -41.66
C ASN A 134 16.71 -29.37 -41.40
N ALA A 135 16.59 -28.33 -40.58
CA ALA A 135 15.30 -27.72 -40.23
C ALA A 135 14.62 -26.97 -41.40
N THR A 136 15.38 -26.61 -42.45
CA THR A 136 14.88 -25.75 -43.54
C THR A 136 14.30 -26.54 -44.74
N ALA A 137 14.40 -27.88 -44.72
CA ALA A 137 14.07 -28.73 -45.87
C ALA A 137 12.65 -29.36 -45.85
N ALA A 138 11.88 -29.17 -44.78
CA ALA A 138 10.70 -29.99 -44.47
C ALA A 138 9.36 -29.22 -44.36
N ALA A 139 9.24 -28.04 -44.99
CA ALA A 139 8.03 -27.22 -44.94
C ALA A 139 7.54 -26.84 -46.35
N GLY A 140 6.60 -27.63 -46.89
CA GLY A 140 6.00 -27.35 -48.20
C GLY A 140 4.68 -28.10 -48.43
N ALA A 141 3.65 -27.35 -48.83
CA ALA A 141 2.32 -27.78 -49.28
C ALA A 141 1.37 -28.51 -48.30
N THR A 142 0.33 -27.80 -47.85
CA THR A 142 -1.09 -28.18 -48.00
C THR A 142 -1.97 -26.94 -47.77
N GLU A 143 -3.29 -27.04 -47.99
CA GLU A 143 -4.16 -25.89 -48.36
C GLU A 143 -5.25 -25.50 -47.35
N ALA A 144 -5.80 -24.29 -47.59
CA ALA A 144 -7.23 -23.90 -47.50
C ALA A 144 -7.84 -23.22 -46.25
N ALA A 145 -8.69 -22.22 -46.59
CA ALA A 145 -9.85 -21.62 -45.88
C ALA A 145 -9.64 -20.56 -44.75
N ASP A 146 -10.19 -19.37 -45.03
CA ASP A 146 -10.83 -18.31 -44.19
C ASP A 146 -10.53 -18.12 -42.69
N ALA A 147 -10.64 -16.92 -42.07
CA ALA A 147 -10.63 -15.49 -42.44
C ALA A 147 -10.76 -14.67 -41.10
N VAL A 148 -10.91 -13.34 -40.95
CA VAL A 148 -11.07 -12.14 -41.81
C VAL A 148 -10.39 -10.95 -41.08
N SER A 149 -9.60 -10.08 -41.74
CA SER A 149 -9.65 -8.60 -41.59
C SER A 149 -8.56 -7.86 -42.42
N THR A 150 -8.86 -6.64 -42.83
CA THR A 150 -8.00 -5.69 -43.58
C THR A 150 -7.44 -4.60 -42.61
N LEU A 151 -6.61 -3.61 -42.96
CA LEU A 151 -6.26 -2.97 -44.25
C LEU A 151 -4.95 -2.15 -44.10
N ALA A 152 -4.01 -2.21 -45.07
CA ALA A 152 -3.09 -1.10 -45.42
C ALA A 152 -2.25 -1.43 -46.68
N THR A 153 -2.51 -0.78 -47.81
CA THR A 153 -1.71 -0.93 -49.05
C THR A 153 -0.61 0.14 -49.14
N VAL A 154 0.60 -0.26 -49.52
CA VAL A 154 1.70 0.63 -49.92
C VAL A 154 2.16 0.21 -51.32
N PRO A 155 2.36 1.14 -52.28
CA PRO A 155 2.53 0.79 -53.70
C PRO A 155 3.95 0.31 -54.08
N ILE A 156 4.00 -0.50 -55.13
CA ILE A 156 5.24 -0.91 -55.82
C ILE A 156 5.55 0.12 -56.92
N ALA A 157 6.62 0.90 -56.77
CA ALA A 157 7.36 1.53 -57.88
C ALA A 157 8.65 2.23 -57.41
N GLU A 158 9.78 1.52 -57.35
CA GLU A 158 10.99 1.81 -58.14
C GLU A 158 12.13 0.85 -57.76
N SER A 159 13.01 0.57 -58.73
CA SER A 159 14.15 -0.34 -58.57
C SER A 159 15.46 0.41 -58.52
N PRO A 160 16.48 -0.17 -57.89
CA PRO A 160 17.77 -0.29 -58.59
C PRO A 160 18.13 -1.76 -58.86
N PRO A 161 18.30 -2.17 -60.13
CA PRO A 161 18.72 -3.53 -60.46
C PRO A 161 20.24 -3.68 -60.32
N ALA A 162 20.70 -4.38 -59.28
CA ALA A 162 22.10 -4.76 -59.12
C ALA A 162 22.20 -6.24 -58.73
N SER A 163 22.42 -7.07 -59.74
CA SER A 163 22.49 -8.54 -59.66
C SER A 163 23.27 -9.08 -58.47
N THR A 164 22.59 -9.80 -57.56
CA THR A 164 23.23 -10.74 -56.63
C THR A 164 23.64 -12.04 -57.34
N ALA A 165 24.34 -11.90 -58.47
CA ALA A 165 25.13 -12.99 -59.02
C ALA A 165 26.15 -13.40 -57.95
N LYS A 166 26.38 -14.70 -57.78
CA LYS A 166 27.30 -15.23 -56.76
C LYS A 166 28.73 -14.83 -57.14
N LEU A 167 29.18 -13.67 -56.63
CA LEU A 167 30.51 -13.12 -56.90
C LEU A 167 31.58 -14.16 -56.56
N VAL A 168 32.51 -14.39 -57.49
CA VAL A 168 33.53 -15.43 -57.37
C VAL A 168 34.35 -15.19 -56.09
N PRO A 169 34.42 -16.15 -55.15
CA PRO A 169 35.21 -15.99 -53.93
C PRO A 169 36.66 -15.64 -54.24
N GLY A 170 37.21 -14.65 -53.53
CA GLY A 170 38.57 -14.14 -53.77
C GLY A 170 38.69 -13.05 -54.85
N SER A 171 37.63 -12.75 -55.62
CA SER A 171 37.62 -11.58 -56.52
C SER A 171 37.57 -10.25 -55.74
N ASP A 172 38.10 -9.17 -56.33
CA ASP A 172 38.15 -7.86 -55.68
C ASP A 172 36.77 -7.29 -55.35
N GLU A 173 35.78 -7.50 -56.23
CA GLU A 173 34.39 -7.08 -55.97
C GLU A 173 33.75 -7.93 -54.84
N TRP A 174 34.11 -9.20 -54.69
CA TRP A 174 33.70 -10.01 -53.52
C TRP A 174 34.32 -9.46 -52.22
N HIS A 175 35.62 -9.10 -52.24
CA HIS A 175 36.28 -8.45 -51.10
C HIS A 175 35.67 -7.07 -50.77
N ARG A 176 35.31 -6.28 -51.78
CA ARG A 176 34.66 -4.98 -51.63
C ARG A 176 33.26 -5.10 -51.04
N VAL A 177 32.39 -5.94 -51.62
CA VAL A 177 31.03 -6.16 -51.11
C VAL A 177 31.05 -6.68 -49.68
N ARG A 178 31.96 -7.62 -49.34
CA ARG A 178 32.13 -8.09 -47.95
C ARG A 178 32.53 -6.95 -47.00
N ARG A 179 33.44 -6.07 -47.42
CA ARG A 179 33.92 -4.92 -46.64
C ARG A 179 32.83 -3.86 -46.43
N ASP A 180 32.06 -3.56 -47.47
CA ASP A 180 31.00 -2.54 -47.42
C ASP A 180 29.75 -3.06 -46.69
N ASN A 181 29.42 -4.34 -46.81
CA ASN A 181 28.42 -4.99 -45.97
C ASN A 181 28.80 -4.95 -44.47
N HIS A 182 30.07 -5.21 -44.13
CA HIS A 182 30.55 -5.11 -42.75
C HIS A 182 30.46 -3.67 -42.21
N LYS A 183 30.74 -2.65 -43.03
CA LYS A 183 30.50 -1.24 -42.64
C LYS A 183 29.03 -0.96 -42.37
N GLU A 184 28.14 -1.48 -43.21
CA GLU A 184 26.69 -1.27 -43.12
C GLU A 184 26.09 -1.92 -41.85
N VAL A 185 26.55 -3.13 -41.49
CA VAL A 185 26.17 -3.79 -40.24
C VAL A 185 26.60 -2.96 -39.02
N GLU A 186 27.85 -2.48 -38.99
CA GLU A 186 28.35 -1.65 -37.89
C GLU A 186 27.70 -0.24 -37.86
N ARG A 187 27.31 0.31 -39.02
CA ARG A 187 26.52 1.56 -39.10
C ARG A 187 25.17 1.38 -38.41
N ARG A 188 24.40 0.35 -38.78
CA ARG A 188 23.09 0.05 -38.18
C ARG A 188 23.22 -0.20 -36.67
N ARG A 189 24.22 -0.98 -36.25
CA ARG A 189 24.51 -1.19 -34.82
C ARG A 189 24.75 0.11 -34.06
N ARG A 190 25.53 1.05 -34.62
CA ARG A 190 25.75 2.38 -34.03
C ARG A 190 24.47 3.20 -33.97
N GLU A 191 23.62 3.12 -34.98
CA GLU A 191 22.34 3.84 -35.02
C GLU A 191 21.36 3.32 -33.96
N THR A 192 21.22 2.01 -33.80
CA THR A 192 20.41 1.41 -32.71
C THR A 192 20.91 1.86 -31.33
N ILE A 193 22.24 1.86 -31.10
CA ILE A 193 22.84 2.32 -29.84
C ILE A 193 22.61 3.82 -29.63
N ASN A 194 22.73 4.64 -30.69
CA ASN A 194 22.47 6.08 -30.63
C ASN A 194 20.99 6.38 -30.30
N ALA A 195 20.06 5.64 -30.92
CA ALA A 195 18.63 5.75 -30.63
C ALA A 195 18.33 5.44 -29.16
N GLY A 196 18.75 4.27 -28.67
CA GLY A 196 18.52 3.87 -27.27
C GLY A 196 19.09 4.85 -26.23
N ILE A 197 20.27 5.45 -26.48
CA ILE A 197 20.83 6.48 -25.60
C ILE A 197 20.02 7.79 -25.67
N ASN A 198 19.53 8.18 -26.84
CA ASN A 198 18.68 9.37 -27.01
C ASN A 198 17.28 9.18 -26.43
N ASP A 199 16.73 7.96 -26.45
CA ASP A 199 15.45 7.64 -25.83
C ASP A 199 15.57 7.61 -24.31
N LEU A 200 16.63 7.00 -23.77
CA LEU A 200 16.97 7.05 -22.35
C LEU A 200 17.11 8.50 -21.85
N ALA A 201 17.72 9.40 -22.65
CA ALA A 201 17.83 10.81 -22.31
C ALA A 201 16.48 11.52 -22.17
N LYS A 202 15.41 11.11 -22.88
CA LYS A 202 14.07 11.73 -22.76
C LYS A 202 13.39 11.43 -21.43
N LEU A 203 13.71 10.28 -20.82
CA LEU A 203 13.10 9.83 -19.56
C LEU A 203 13.77 10.44 -18.32
N ILE A 204 14.96 11.02 -18.48
CA ILE A 204 15.82 11.48 -17.39
C ILE A 204 15.73 13.01 -17.25
N PRO A 205 15.38 13.55 -16.06
CA PRO A 205 15.36 14.98 -15.84
C PRO A 205 16.76 15.58 -15.97
N ASN A 206 16.84 16.74 -16.64
CA ASN A 206 18.08 17.48 -16.89
C ASN A 206 19.17 16.66 -17.62
N SER A 207 18.77 15.80 -18.56
CA SER A 207 19.71 15.04 -19.39
C SER A 207 20.57 15.94 -20.29
N GLU A 208 21.88 15.70 -20.27
CA GLU A 208 22.85 16.42 -21.08
C GLU A 208 23.02 15.75 -22.46
N LYS A 209 23.54 16.45 -23.47
CA LYS A 209 23.85 15.86 -24.81
C LYS A 209 25.02 14.87 -24.81
N ASN A 210 25.69 14.68 -23.67
CA ASN A 210 26.84 13.80 -23.51
C ASN A 210 26.42 12.39 -23.10
N LYS A 211 26.71 11.39 -23.96
CA LYS A 211 26.39 9.96 -23.74
C LYS A 211 26.85 9.42 -22.37
N GLY A 212 28.06 9.80 -21.93
CA GLY A 212 28.59 9.37 -20.64
C GLY A 212 27.91 10.04 -19.44
N SER A 213 27.36 11.24 -19.65
CA SER A 213 26.56 11.98 -18.68
C SER A 213 25.15 11.38 -18.56
N ILE A 214 24.49 11.12 -19.70
CA ILE A 214 23.18 10.43 -19.77
C ILE A 214 23.21 9.11 -19.00
N LEU A 215 24.20 8.24 -19.28
CA LEU A 215 24.29 6.91 -18.64
C LEU A 215 24.53 7.01 -17.12
N LYS A 216 25.34 7.96 -16.65
CA LYS A 216 25.56 8.19 -15.22
C LYS A 216 24.32 8.78 -14.54
N GLN A 217 23.59 9.67 -15.22
CA GLN A 217 22.35 10.24 -14.70
C GLN A 217 21.21 9.23 -14.70
N ALA A 218 21.18 8.29 -15.66
CA ALA A 218 20.23 7.19 -15.70
C ALA A 218 20.29 6.34 -14.42
N VAL A 219 21.49 5.88 -14.05
CA VAL A 219 21.71 5.08 -12.84
C VAL A 219 21.26 5.85 -11.59
N ARG A 220 21.71 7.12 -11.44
CA ARG A 220 21.31 7.95 -10.28
C ARG A 220 19.80 8.17 -10.21
N TYR A 221 19.13 8.40 -11.34
CA TYR A 221 17.70 8.65 -11.39
C TYR A 221 16.87 7.39 -11.11
N ILE A 222 17.29 6.23 -11.63
CA ILE A 222 16.66 4.93 -11.33
C ILE A 222 16.77 4.63 -9.83
N THR A 223 17.96 4.79 -9.23
CA THR A 223 18.14 4.57 -7.78
C THR A 223 17.35 5.57 -6.93
N SER A 224 17.22 6.84 -7.35
CA SER A 224 16.33 7.81 -6.69
C SER A 224 14.88 7.33 -6.74
N ILE A 225 14.35 7.03 -7.93
CA ILE A 225 12.96 6.55 -8.10
C ILE A 225 12.69 5.31 -7.26
N GLN A 226 13.64 4.37 -7.18
CA GLN A 226 13.49 3.17 -6.35
C GLN A 226 13.36 3.52 -4.86
N ALA A 227 14.26 4.36 -4.33
CA ALA A 227 14.19 4.84 -2.95
C ALA A 227 12.93 5.69 -2.67
N ASP A 228 12.51 6.51 -3.63
CA ASP A 228 11.29 7.32 -3.56
C ASP A 228 10.02 6.45 -3.57
N ILE A 229 9.99 5.37 -4.37
CA ILE A 229 8.90 4.37 -4.38
C ILE A 229 8.86 3.61 -3.04
N GLU A 230 9.99 3.15 -2.52
CA GLU A 230 10.07 2.48 -1.22
C GLU A 230 9.60 3.40 -0.09
N ARG A 231 10.05 4.65 -0.09
CA ARG A 231 9.64 5.69 0.87
C ARG A 231 8.13 5.95 0.81
N LEU A 232 7.57 6.16 -0.39
CA LEU A 232 6.13 6.40 -0.58
C LEU A 232 5.28 5.16 -0.26
N THR A 233 5.79 3.96 -0.50
CA THR A 233 5.11 2.71 -0.12
C THR A 233 5.03 2.57 1.40
N ASN A 234 6.12 2.85 2.11
CA ASN A 234 6.14 2.85 3.58
C ASN A 234 5.24 3.95 4.17
N GLU A 235 5.23 5.14 3.58
CA GLU A 235 4.35 6.25 3.96
C GLU A 235 2.87 5.91 3.74
N ALA A 236 2.52 5.27 2.60
CA ALA A 236 1.18 4.78 2.31
C ALA A 236 0.73 3.69 3.30
N ASN A 237 1.58 2.70 3.58
CA ASN A 237 1.30 1.63 4.54
C ASN A 237 1.06 2.18 5.95
N HIS A 238 1.89 3.16 6.39
CA HIS A 238 1.71 3.83 7.67
C HIS A 238 0.39 4.61 7.73
N MET A 239 0.05 5.33 6.67
CA MET A 239 -1.23 6.04 6.57
C MET A 239 -2.43 5.07 6.53
N GLU A 240 -2.33 3.92 5.87
CA GLU A 240 -3.38 2.90 5.89
C GLU A 240 -3.57 2.31 7.29
N ALA A 241 -2.48 1.99 8.00
CA ALA A 241 -2.53 1.51 9.39
C ALA A 241 -3.17 2.55 10.35
N ALA A 242 -2.80 3.83 10.24
CA ALA A 242 -3.42 4.91 11.02
C ALA A 242 -4.93 5.06 10.71
N ASN A 243 -5.32 4.94 9.43
CA ASN A 243 -6.72 4.93 9.03
C ASN A 243 -7.48 3.67 9.52
N ALA A 244 -6.81 2.52 9.63
CA ALA A 244 -7.40 1.30 10.20
C ALA A 244 -7.68 1.47 11.71
N ALA A 245 -6.69 1.93 12.48
CA ALA A 245 -6.83 2.22 13.91
C ALA A 245 -7.92 3.27 14.18
N THR A 246 -8.04 4.29 13.31
CA THR A 246 -9.11 5.30 13.42
C THR A 246 -10.50 4.66 13.28
N ARG A 247 -10.71 3.80 12.27
CA ARG A 247 -11.99 3.09 12.07
C ARG A 247 -12.31 2.11 13.20
N GLU A 248 -11.28 1.48 13.78
CA GLU A 248 -11.45 0.60 14.94
C GLU A 248 -11.90 1.38 16.19
N LEU A 249 -11.30 2.56 16.43
CA LEU A 249 -11.72 3.47 17.50
C LEU A 249 -13.15 4.00 17.29
N GLU A 250 -13.50 4.43 16.07
CA GLU A 250 -14.87 4.85 15.72
C GLU A 250 -15.89 3.74 15.99
N LYS A 251 -15.58 2.50 15.60
CA LYS A 251 -16.41 1.33 15.88
C LYS A 251 -16.54 1.07 17.39
N ALA A 252 -15.44 1.08 18.13
CA ALA A 252 -15.45 0.83 19.57
C ALA A 252 -16.27 1.89 20.34
N LEU A 253 -16.23 3.15 19.90
CA LEU A 253 -17.06 4.23 20.44
C LEU A 253 -18.54 4.04 20.11
N LEU A 254 -18.89 3.57 18.91
CA LEU A 254 -20.25 3.26 18.51
C LEU A 254 -20.82 2.06 19.30
N ASP A 255 -20.05 0.97 19.42
CA ASP A 255 -20.43 -0.22 20.19
C ASP A 255 -20.65 0.14 21.67
N LYS A 256 -19.77 0.97 22.26
CA LYS A 256 -19.94 1.52 23.62
C LYS A 256 -21.24 2.32 23.75
N ALA A 257 -21.49 3.27 22.84
CA ALA A 257 -22.68 4.12 22.90
C ALA A 257 -23.98 3.30 22.77
N LEU A 258 -23.97 2.21 22.01
CA LEU A 258 -25.10 1.28 21.88
C LEU A 258 -25.36 0.50 23.19
N VAL A 259 -24.31 0.09 23.91
CA VAL A 259 -24.44 -0.53 25.24
C VAL A 259 -24.98 0.47 26.27
N GLU A 260 -24.42 1.68 26.33
CA GLU A 260 -24.90 2.74 27.24
C GLU A 260 -26.37 3.10 26.98
N LYS A 261 -26.78 3.20 25.71
CA LYS A 261 -28.19 3.38 25.31
C LYS A 261 -29.07 2.22 25.80
N SER A 262 -28.64 0.96 25.61
CA SER A 262 -29.42 -0.21 26.01
C SER A 262 -29.64 -0.27 27.53
N VAL A 263 -28.63 0.09 28.33
CA VAL A 263 -28.73 0.21 29.79
C VAL A 263 -29.71 1.32 30.19
N ALA A 264 -29.67 2.48 29.52
CA ALA A 264 -30.60 3.59 29.76
C ALA A 264 -32.06 3.23 29.39
N GLU A 265 -32.28 2.53 28.27
CA GLU A 265 -33.60 2.02 27.87
C GLU A 265 -34.14 1.01 28.89
N GLY A 266 -33.32 0.09 29.38
CA GLY A 266 -33.68 -0.84 30.46
C GLY A 266 -34.06 -0.12 31.76
N SER A 267 -33.28 0.89 32.17
CA SER A 267 -33.58 1.71 33.35
C SER A 267 -34.92 2.46 33.19
N CYS A 268 -35.18 3.05 32.02
CA CYS A 268 -36.44 3.73 31.72
C CYS A 268 -37.64 2.78 31.85
N ILE A 269 -37.55 1.56 31.33
CA ILE A 269 -38.61 0.53 31.47
C ILE A 269 -38.89 0.22 32.96
N THR A 270 -37.84 0.05 33.78
CA THR A 270 -38.02 -0.21 35.22
C THR A 270 -38.65 0.97 35.96
N LEU A 271 -38.28 2.20 35.62
CA LEU A 271 -38.81 3.41 36.25
C LEU A 271 -40.28 3.67 35.85
N LEU A 272 -40.65 3.38 34.60
CA LEU A 272 -42.04 3.42 34.15
C LEU A 272 -42.92 2.41 34.91
N ALA A 273 -42.43 1.19 35.11
CA ALA A 273 -43.14 0.16 35.87
C ALA A 273 -43.33 0.56 37.36
N GLN A 274 -42.30 1.17 37.98
CA GLN A 274 -42.39 1.72 39.34
C GLN A 274 -43.39 2.87 39.42
N HIS A 275 -43.38 3.79 38.45
CA HIS A 275 -44.34 4.90 38.38
C HIS A 275 -45.79 4.41 38.21
N GLU A 276 -46.02 3.39 37.38
CA GLU A 276 -47.34 2.75 37.29
C GLU A 276 -47.79 2.11 38.61
N GLN A 277 -46.88 1.44 39.33
CA GLN A 277 -47.21 0.87 40.65
C GLN A 277 -47.60 1.97 41.65
N LEU A 278 -46.77 3.01 41.80
CA LEU A 278 -47.05 4.14 42.70
C LEU A 278 -48.37 4.84 42.35
N LYS A 279 -48.71 4.96 41.06
CA LYS A 279 -49.99 5.52 40.62
C LYS A 279 -51.18 4.68 41.10
N ARG A 280 -51.10 3.34 40.99
CA ARG A 280 -52.17 2.43 41.46
C ARG A 280 -52.31 2.51 42.99
N GLU A 281 -51.19 2.51 43.71
CA GLU A 281 -51.17 2.66 45.17
C GLU A 281 -51.77 4.00 45.63
N TYR A 282 -51.46 5.10 44.94
CA TYR A 282 -52.05 6.42 45.19
C TYR A 282 -53.57 6.43 44.93
N GLU A 283 -54.04 5.85 43.82
CA GLU A 283 -55.47 5.74 43.53
C GLU A 283 -56.22 4.91 44.58
N ASP A 284 -55.61 3.84 45.11
CA ASP A 284 -56.22 3.01 46.17
C ASP A 284 -56.16 3.66 47.56
N LEU A 285 -55.11 4.43 47.87
CA LEU A 285 -55.08 5.27 49.08
C LEU A 285 -56.15 6.36 49.02
N LYS A 286 -56.34 6.98 47.84
CA LYS A 286 -57.39 7.99 47.63
C LYS A 286 -58.78 7.41 47.86
N LYS A 287 -59.11 6.26 47.25
CA LYS A 287 -60.40 5.56 47.47
C LYS A 287 -60.67 5.29 48.95
N LYS A 288 -59.64 4.89 49.72
CA LYS A 288 -59.75 4.67 51.18
C LYS A 288 -59.98 5.98 51.95
N MET A 289 -59.33 7.07 51.54
CA MET A 289 -59.54 8.41 52.11
C MET A 289 -60.98 8.88 51.91
N ASP A 290 -61.49 8.77 50.68
CA ASP A 290 -62.85 9.16 50.30
C ASP A 290 -63.88 8.32 51.10
N GLN A 291 -63.70 7.00 51.20
CA GLN A 291 -64.53 6.10 52.02
C GLN A 291 -64.54 6.47 53.52
N LEU A 292 -63.38 6.80 54.10
CA LEU A 292 -63.28 7.20 55.51
C LEU A 292 -63.93 8.57 55.78
N SER A 293 -63.98 9.45 54.79
CA SER A 293 -64.72 10.71 54.83
C SER A 293 -66.23 10.48 54.83
N ASP A 294 -66.74 9.68 53.88
CA ASP A 294 -68.16 9.34 53.78
C ASP A 294 -68.68 8.60 55.04
N GLU A 295 -67.85 7.74 55.62
CA GLU A 295 -68.18 7.05 56.87
C GLU A 295 -68.21 8.02 58.07
N HIS A 296 -67.33 9.04 58.12
CA HIS A 296 -67.39 10.09 59.15
C HIS A 296 -68.65 10.97 59.02
N VAL A 297 -69.02 11.38 57.80
CA VAL A 297 -70.26 12.12 57.55
C VAL A 297 -71.47 11.30 58.00
N SER A 298 -71.51 10.02 57.61
CA SER A 298 -72.58 9.08 57.95
C SER A 298 -72.69 8.80 59.46
N LYS A 299 -71.55 8.75 60.17
CA LYS A 299 -71.53 8.63 61.65
C LYS A 299 -72.04 9.90 62.33
N LYS A 300 -71.66 11.08 61.83
CA LYS A 300 -72.05 12.38 62.42
C LYS A 300 -73.55 12.68 62.24
N GLN A 301 -74.13 12.34 61.08
CA GLN A 301 -75.58 12.43 60.84
C GLN A 301 -76.43 11.46 61.67
N ARG A 302 -75.80 10.57 62.45
CA ARG A 302 -76.48 9.55 63.28
C ARG A 302 -76.43 9.86 64.78
N THR A 303 -75.96 11.05 65.14
CA THR A 303 -75.76 11.53 66.52
C THR A 303 -76.41 12.90 66.79
N GLU A 304 -77.17 13.41 65.83
CA GLU A 304 -78.08 14.57 65.93
C GLU A 304 -79.54 14.07 65.78
#